data_AF-A0A7S2PB60-F1
#
_entry.id   AF-A0A7S2PB60-F1
#
_cell.length_a   1.000
_cell.length_b   1.000
_cell.length_c   1.000
_cell.angle_alpha   90.00
_cell.angle_beta   90.00
_cell.angle_gamma   90.00
#
_symmetry.space_group_name_H-M   'P 1'
#
loop_
_entity.id
_entity.type
_entity.pdbx_description
1 polymer ?
#
loop_
_entity_poly.entity_id
_entity_poly.type
_entity_poly.pdbx_seq_one_letter_code
_entity_poly.pdbx_strand_id
1 'polypeptide(L)'
;MKYTTLTLLFATMSQTNALATPNKARQPATSNRRDVLSNSLKIIAATATATTAFLPRSAMADVSDGNSLPQGALQFSRALKAKSDWEEIAKSVKTRGAELSKDEWEGVMSYLRKLYTIGDDLKAISKGMDPSKKKEAERLISEFQASVKSADITARNKDVDAFLVLYQKSAANLDDFFGLLQDVPDEI
;
A
#
# COMPACT_ATOMS: atom_id res chain seq x y z
N MET A 1 -26.63 3.17 -44.19
CA MET A 1 -26.16 1.79 -43.92
C MET A 1 -26.69 1.38 -42.56
N LYS A 2 -27.51 0.32 -42.51
CA LYS A 2 -28.22 -0.16 -41.32
C LYS A 2 -27.39 -1.28 -40.71
N TYR A 3 -26.91 -1.12 -39.48
CA TYR A 3 -26.25 -2.20 -38.74
C TYR A 3 -27.22 -2.80 -37.73
N THR A 4 -27.44 -4.08 -37.92
CA THR A 4 -28.35 -4.97 -37.20
C THR A 4 -27.83 -5.28 -35.81
N THR A 5 -28.64 -5.00 -34.80
CA THR A 5 -28.41 -5.29 -33.38
C THR A 5 -28.50 -6.80 -33.13
N LEU A 6 -27.44 -7.42 -32.59
CA LEU A 6 -27.45 -8.81 -32.15
C LEU A 6 -27.55 -8.85 -30.61
N THR A 7 -28.73 -9.17 -30.10
CA THR A 7 -28.99 -9.35 -28.66
C THR A 7 -28.67 -10.79 -28.27
N LEU A 8 -27.63 -10.99 -27.45
CA LEU A 8 -27.30 -12.29 -26.85
C LEU A 8 -27.88 -12.38 -25.44
N LEU A 9 -28.86 -13.26 -25.28
CA LEU A 9 -29.55 -13.60 -24.05
C LEU A 9 -28.73 -14.67 -23.31
N PHE A 10 -28.08 -14.34 -22.18
CA PHE A 10 -27.43 -15.34 -21.33
C PHE A 10 -28.34 -15.71 -20.16
N ALA A 11 -28.67 -17.00 -20.09
CA ALA A 11 -29.49 -17.62 -19.07
C ALA A 11 -28.72 -17.75 -17.74
N THR A 12 -29.33 -17.30 -16.66
CA THR A 12 -28.89 -17.50 -15.28
C THR A 12 -29.23 -18.92 -14.83
N MET A 13 -28.22 -19.71 -14.48
CA MET A 13 -28.41 -21.02 -13.85
C MET A 13 -28.10 -20.90 -12.36
N SER A 14 -29.17 -20.81 -11.55
CA SER A 14 -29.11 -20.87 -10.09
C SER A 14 -28.84 -22.32 -9.64
N GLN A 15 -27.83 -22.52 -8.79
CA GLN A 15 -27.72 -23.73 -7.97
C GLN A 15 -27.85 -23.33 -6.50
N THR A 16 -29.00 -23.65 -5.94
CA THR A 16 -29.32 -23.63 -4.52
C THR A 16 -28.95 -24.98 -3.90
N ASN A 17 -28.06 -25.00 -2.91
CA ASN A 17 -27.92 -26.14 -2.01
C ASN A 17 -28.30 -25.73 -0.58
N ALA A 18 -29.25 -26.49 -0.04
CA ALA A 18 -29.82 -26.45 1.31
C ALA A 18 -28.78 -26.90 2.38
N LEU A 19 -28.67 -26.25 3.55
CA LEU A 19 -29.44 -26.39 4.80
C LEU A 19 -29.13 -27.66 5.64
N ALA A 20 -28.50 -27.47 6.81
CA ALA A 20 -28.58 -28.21 8.11
C ALA A 20 -27.22 -28.13 8.86
N THR A 21 -27.06 -27.89 10.17
CA THR A 21 -27.87 -27.56 11.37
C THR A 21 -26.89 -27.12 12.49
N PRO A 22 -27.36 -26.56 13.62
CA PRO A 22 -26.52 -25.85 14.60
C PRO A 22 -25.93 -26.79 15.67
N ASN A 23 -24.75 -26.48 16.19
CA ASN A 23 -24.26 -27.08 17.44
C ASN A 23 -24.10 -26.02 18.53
N LYS A 24 -25.03 -26.08 19.47
CA LYS A 24 -25.10 -25.30 20.71
C LYS A 24 -24.54 -26.17 21.82
N ALA A 25 -23.36 -25.81 22.35
CA ALA A 25 -22.91 -26.28 23.65
C ALA A 25 -22.53 -25.07 24.51
N ARG A 26 -23.10 -25.05 25.71
CA ARG A 26 -23.12 -23.95 26.68
C ARG A 26 -22.42 -24.42 27.96
N GLN A 27 -21.38 -23.66 28.38
CA GLN A 27 -20.91 -23.40 29.77
C GLN A 27 -20.30 -24.55 30.60
N PRO A 28 -19.44 -24.31 31.64
CA PRO A 28 -19.41 -23.15 32.55
C PRO A 28 -18.06 -22.47 32.85
N ALA A 29 -18.17 -21.32 33.51
CA ALA A 29 -17.08 -20.53 34.09
C ALA A 29 -16.59 -21.13 35.42
N THR A 30 -15.28 -21.06 35.67
CA THR A 30 -14.70 -20.95 37.02
C THR A 30 -13.30 -20.32 36.95
N SER A 31 -13.15 -19.22 37.68
CA SER A 31 -11.91 -18.49 37.91
C SER A 31 -10.90 -19.28 38.75
N ASN A 32 -9.61 -19.11 38.44
CA ASN A 32 -8.48 -19.12 39.39
C ASN A 32 -7.55 -18.00 38.86
N ARG A 33 -7.49 -16.78 39.43
CA ARG A 33 -6.99 -16.36 40.76
C ARG A 33 -5.65 -17.00 41.11
N ARG A 34 -4.61 -16.16 41.11
CA ARG A 34 -3.18 -16.38 41.47
C ARG A 34 -2.32 -16.76 40.27
N ASP A 35 -1.71 -15.76 39.64
CA ASP A 35 -0.29 -15.48 39.88
C ASP A 35 0.08 -14.17 39.16
N VAL A 36 0.16 -13.08 39.91
CA VAL A 36 1.43 -12.54 40.43
C VAL A 36 2.18 -11.83 39.30
N LEU A 37 1.94 -10.52 39.20
CA LEU A 37 3.00 -9.52 39.14
C LEU A 37 2.37 -8.14 39.37
N SER A 38 2.09 -7.93 40.64
CA SER A 38 2.15 -6.64 41.30
C SER A 38 3.42 -5.89 40.86
N ASN A 39 3.26 -4.69 40.32
CA ASN A 39 4.20 -3.62 40.59
C ASN A 39 3.47 -2.27 40.50
N SER A 40 2.81 -1.97 41.61
CA SER A 40 2.35 -0.64 41.97
C SER A 40 3.56 0.22 42.37
N LEU A 41 3.96 1.16 41.53
CA LEU A 41 4.85 2.25 41.92
C LEU A 41 4.04 3.53 42.07
N LYS A 42 3.77 3.85 43.34
CA LYS A 42 3.29 5.14 43.82
C LYS A 42 4.47 6.12 43.83
N ILE A 43 4.32 7.29 43.20
CA ILE A 43 5.18 8.47 43.43
C ILE A 43 4.22 9.67 43.44
N ILE A 44 3.62 10.00 44.58
CA ILE A 44 4.03 11.07 45.52
C ILE A 44 4.30 12.41 44.82
N ALA A 45 3.31 13.30 44.91
CA ALA A 45 3.45 14.72 44.63
C ALA A 45 4.37 15.37 45.69
N ALA A 46 5.37 16.13 45.25
CA ALA A 46 6.17 17.01 46.10
C ALA A 46 6.64 18.24 45.31
N THR A 47 6.70 19.33 46.05
CA THR A 47 6.79 20.75 45.72
C THR A 47 8.11 21.18 45.05
N ALA A 48 8.02 22.30 44.33
CA ALA A 48 9.05 22.99 43.54
C ALA A 48 10.46 23.12 44.15
N THR A 49 11.48 23.02 43.29
CA THR A 49 12.72 23.82 43.33
C THR A 49 13.33 23.88 41.93
N ALA A 50 13.68 25.09 41.49
CA ALA A 50 14.35 25.34 40.23
C ALA A 50 15.83 24.93 40.32
N THR A 51 16.28 24.02 39.46
CA THR A 51 17.68 23.81 39.14
C THR A 51 17.83 23.73 37.62
N THR A 52 18.60 24.66 37.07
CA THR A 52 19.02 24.67 35.67
C THR A 52 19.95 23.49 35.40
N ALA A 53 19.38 22.34 35.08
CA ALA A 53 20.13 21.21 34.56
C ALA A 53 20.34 21.42 33.05
N PHE A 54 21.57 21.75 32.67
CA PHE A 54 22.07 21.56 31.31
C PHE A 54 21.86 20.10 30.93
N LEU A 55 20.81 19.81 30.16
CA LEU A 55 20.65 18.52 29.52
C LEU A 55 21.80 18.38 28.52
N PRO A 56 22.62 17.31 28.58
CA PRO A 56 23.45 16.98 27.43
C PRO A 56 22.48 16.78 26.28
N ARG A 57 22.54 17.69 25.29
CA ARG A 57 22.02 17.37 23.96
C ARG A 57 22.77 16.11 23.56
N SER A 58 22.09 14.98 23.59
CA SER A 58 22.52 13.82 22.83
C SER A 58 22.71 14.32 21.41
N ALA A 59 23.95 14.65 21.07
CA ALA A 59 24.38 14.71 19.71
C ALA A 59 24.09 13.30 19.21
N MET A 60 22.96 13.15 18.50
CA MET A 60 22.84 12.08 17.53
C MET A 60 23.92 12.40 16.52
N ALA A 61 25.12 11.91 16.80
CA ALA A 61 26.19 11.82 15.85
C ALA A 61 25.56 11.12 14.66
N ASP A 62 25.47 11.85 13.55
CA ASP A 62 25.19 11.33 12.23
C ASP A 62 26.34 10.39 11.91
N VAL A 63 26.29 9.19 12.49
CA VAL A 63 27.01 8.03 12.00
C VAL A 63 26.37 7.73 10.66
N SER A 64 26.84 8.46 9.66
CA SER A 64 26.95 8.01 8.28
C SER A 64 27.81 6.74 8.33
N ASP A 65 27.21 5.64 8.80
CA ASP A 65 27.64 4.29 8.53
C ASP A 65 27.90 4.25 7.03
N GLY A 66 29.14 3.98 6.62
CA GLY A 66 29.56 3.82 5.23
C GLY A 66 28.88 2.64 4.50
N ASN A 67 27.68 2.28 4.93
CA ASN A 67 26.79 1.23 4.48
C ASN A 67 25.41 1.76 4.06
N SER A 68 25.20 3.08 4.10
CA SER A 68 23.97 3.69 3.59
C SER A 68 24.01 3.69 2.06
N LEU A 69 23.12 2.92 1.43
CA LEU A 69 22.94 2.94 -0.02
C LEU A 69 22.81 4.40 -0.50
N PRO A 70 23.40 4.77 -1.65
CA PRO A 70 23.18 6.08 -2.25
C PRO A 70 21.67 6.38 -2.27
N GLN A 71 21.29 7.62 -1.94
CA GLN A 71 19.89 8.00 -1.73
C GLN A 71 18.95 7.52 -2.87
N GLY A 72 19.44 7.48 -4.11
CA GLY A 72 18.72 6.95 -5.27
C GLY A 72 18.47 5.43 -5.25
N ALA A 73 19.40 4.63 -4.74
CA ALA A 73 19.25 3.18 -4.66
C ALA A 73 18.17 2.77 -3.64
N LEU A 74 18.04 3.50 -2.54
CA LEU A 74 16.93 3.29 -1.58
C LEU A 74 15.57 3.64 -2.19
N GLN A 75 15.49 4.74 -2.95
CA GLN A 75 14.26 5.13 -3.64
C GLN A 75 13.85 4.08 -4.69
N PHE A 76 14.83 3.57 -5.45
CA PHE A 76 14.61 2.53 -6.44
C PHE A 76 14.13 1.22 -5.79
N SER A 77 14.75 0.78 -4.69
CA SER A 77 14.33 -0.44 -3.98
C SER A 77 12.92 -0.31 -3.40
N ARG A 78 12.56 0.87 -2.87
CA ARG A 78 11.18 1.15 -2.43
C ARG A 78 10.18 1.10 -3.59
N ALA A 79 10.53 1.67 -4.74
CA ALA A 79 9.67 1.66 -5.92
C ALA A 79 9.45 0.23 -6.46
N LEU A 80 10.50 -0.59 -6.53
CA LEU A 80 10.39 -2.00 -6.91
C LEU A 80 9.53 -2.80 -5.93
N LYS A 81 9.74 -2.60 -4.63
CA LYS A 81 8.89 -3.25 -3.61
C LYS A 81 7.43 -2.83 -3.77
N ALA A 82 7.17 -1.55 -3.97
CA ALA A 82 5.82 -1.04 -4.17
C ALA A 82 5.15 -1.67 -5.40
N LYS A 83 5.88 -1.87 -6.50
CA LYS A 83 5.37 -2.57 -7.68
C LYS A 83 4.91 -4.00 -7.34
N SER A 84 5.74 -4.76 -6.64
CA SER A 84 5.42 -6.14 -6.22
C SER A 84 4.20 -6.18 -5.28
N ASP A 85 4.21 -5.35 -4.23
CA ASP A 85 3.12 -5.27 -3.26
C ASP A 85 1.80 -4.84 -3.95
N TRP A 86 1.88 -4.00 -4.98
CA TRP A 86 0.70 -3.54 -5.73
C TRP A 86 0.08 -4.65 -6.57
N GLU A 87 0.89 -5.48 -7.20
CA GLU A 87 0.45 -6.68 -7.91
C GLU A 87 -0.21 -7.69 -6.97
N GLU A 88 0.36 -7.93 -5.79
CA GLU A 88 -0.21 -8.83 -4.78
C GLU A 88 -1.60 -8.35 -4.31
N ILE A 89 -1.76 -7.05 -4.08
CA ILE A 89 -3.06 -6.46 -3.71
C ILE A 89 -4.06 -6.61 -4.84
N ALA A 90 -3.67 -6.32 -6.09
CA ALA A 90 -4.55 -6.49 -7.23
C ALA A 90 -4.98 -7.96 -7.42
N LYS A 91 -4.07 -8.91 -7.21
CA LYS A 91 -4.37 -10.35 -7.23
C LYS A 91 -5.34 -10.74 -6.12
N SER A 92 -5.17 -10.19 -4.92
CA SER A 92 -6.10 -10.39 -3.80
C SER A 92 -7.49 -9.83 -4.15
N VAL A 93 -7.59 -8.57 -4.58
CA VAL A 93 -8.86 -7.94 -4.98
C VAL A 93 -9.53 -8.68 -6.15
N LYS A 94 -8.76 -9.16 -7.13
CA LYS A 94 -9.30 -9.95 -8.24
C LYS A 94 -9.89 -11.29 -7.79
N THR A 95 -9.23 -11.97 -6.85
CA THR A 95 -9.62 -13.31 -6.43
C THR A 95 -10.79 -13.29 -5.46
N ARG A 96 -10.78 -12.32 -4.54
CA ARG A 96 -11.69 -12.30 -3.38
C ARG A 96 -12.33 -10.94 -3.12
N GLY A 97 -12.30 -10.01 -4.09
CA GLY A 97 -12.78 -8.63 -3.91
C GLY A 97 -14.22 -8.52 -3.43
N ALA A 98 -15.11 -9.42 -3.88
CA ALA A 98 -16.49 -9.51 -3.42
C ALA A 98 -16.65 -10.00 -1.97
N GLU A 99 -15.65 -10.72 -1.45
CA GLU A 99 -15.63 -11.30 -0.11
C GLU A 99 -14.79 -10.49 0.89
N LEU A 100 -14.07 -9.47 0.42
CA LEU A 100 -13.25 -8.63 1.28
C LEU A 100 -14.13 -7.89 2.30
N SER A 101 -13.77 -8.06 3.57
CA SER A 101 -14.35 -7.34 4.69
C SER A 101 -14.08 -5.83 4.60
N LYS A 102 -14.81 -5.06 5.41
CA LYS A 102 -14.60 -3.61 5.49
C LYS A 102 -13.16 -3.27 5.89
N ASP A 103 -12.61 -3.96 6.88
CA ASP A 103 -11.26 -3.72 7.40
C ASP A 103 -10.18 -4.05 6.35
N GLU A 104 -10.40 -5.08 5.54
CA GLU A 104 -9.50 -5.40 4.41
C GLU A 104 -9.51 -4.29 3.35
N TRP A 105 -10.69 -3.75 3.00
CA TRP A 105 -10.79 -2.60 2.10
C TRP A 105 -10.13 -1.35 2.69
N GLU A 106 -10.23 -1.12 4.00
CA GLU A 106 -9.50 -0.05 4.69
C GLU A 106 -7.98 -0.24 4.62
N GLY A 107 -7.51 -1.48 4.69
CA GLY A 107 -6.12 -1.86 4.42
C GLY A 107 -5.68 -1.50 2.99
N VAL A 108 -6.49 -1.84 1.98
CA VAL A 108 -6.23 -1.49 0.57
C VAL A 108 -6.12 0.03 0.39
N MET A 109 -7.07 0.79 0.93
CA MET A 109 -7.03 2.26 0.87
C MET A 109 -5.81 2.85 1.59
N SER A 110 -5.44 2.27 2.73
CA SER A 110 -4.26 2.71 3.48
C SER A 110 -2.96 2.44 2.71
N TYR A 111 -2.90 1.30 2.02
CA TYR A 111 -1.79 1.01 1.11
C TYR A 111 -1.76 1.97 -0.08
N LEU A 112 -2.88 2.24 -0.73
CA LEU A 112 -2.96 3.17 -1.86
C LEU A 112 -2.41 4.57 -1.54
N ARG A 113 -2.62 5.06 -0.31
CA ARG A 113 -2.03 6.34 0.13
C ARG A 113 -0.51 6.28 0.22
N LYS A 114 0.05 5.15 0.66
CA LYS A 114 1.51 4.92 0.64
C LYS A 114 2.01 4.74 -0.79
N LEU A 115 1.27 4.05 -1.64
CA LEU A 115 1.61 3.87 -3.05
C LEU A 115 1.66 5.22 -3.78
N TYR A 116 0.77 6.16 -3.45
CA TYR A 116 0.78 7.50 -4.02
C TYR A 116 2.11 8.24 -3.74
N THR A 117 2.69 8.06 -2.55
CA THR A 117 3.98 8.71 -2.18
C THR A 117 5.17 8.12 -2.93
N ILE A 118 5.04 6.93 -3.51
CA ILE A 118 6.08 6.36 -4.38
C ILE A 118 6.31 7.24 -5.61
N GLY A 119 5.31 8.01 -6.06
CA GLY A 119 5.53 8.98 -7.13
C GLY A 119 6.63 9.99 -6.82
N ASP A 120 6.90 10.31 -5.55
CA ASP A 120 7.99 11.21 -5.17
C ASP A 120 9.36 10.52 -5.20
N ASP A 121 9.41 9.22 -4.89
CA ASP A 121 10.60 8.38 -5.11
C ASP A 121 10.92 8.27 -6.60
N LEU A 122 9.91 8.04 -7.45
CA LEU A 122 10.09 8.01 -8.91
C LEU A 122 10.58 9.36 -9.45
N LYS A 123 10.05 10.48 -8.94
CA LYS A 123 10.54 11.83 -9.31
C LYS A 123 12.02 11.98 -8.95
N ALA A 124 12.42 11.53 -7.76
CA ALA A 124 13.80 11.62 -7.34
C ALA A 124 14.73 10.78 -8.25
N ILE A 125 14.30 9.57 -8.63
CA ILE A 125 15.01 8.71 -9.59
C ILE A 125 15.14 9.41 -10.96
N SER A 126 14.07 10.06 -11.44
CA SER A 126 14.08 10.72 -12.76
C SER A 126 15.01 11.94 -12.87
N LYS A 127 15.52 12.49 -11.76
CA LYS A 127 16.37 13.70 -11.77
C LYS A 127 17.66 13.54 -12.56
N GLY A 128 18.18 12.31 -12.66
CA GLY A 128 19.41 11.99 -13.39
C GLY A 128 19.21 11.61 -14.86
N MET A 129 17.97 11.60 -15.36
CA MET A 129 17.67 11.22 -16.74
C MET A 129 17.95 12.38 -17.72
N ASP A 130 18.20 12.03 -18.99
CA ASP A 130 18.22 12.99 -20.10
C ASP A 130 16.93 13.82 -20.15
N PRO A 131 16.97 15.09 -20.60
CA PRO A 131 15.79 15.96 -20.60
C PRO A 131 14.55 15.38 -21.30
N SER A 132 14.75 14.62 -22.39
CA SER A 132 13.65 13.97 -23.12
C SER A 132 13.02 12.84 -22.29
N LYS A 133 13.84 11.95 -21.72
CA LYS A 133 13.39 10.83 -20.87
C LYS A 133 12.77 11.34 -19.58
N LYS A 134 13.37 12.37 -18.97
CA LYS A 134 12.86 13.00 -17.75
C LYS A 134 11.44 13.55 -17.94
N LYS A 135 11.17 14.23 -19.06
CA LYS A 135 9.83 14.76 -19.37
C LYS A 135 8.80 13.63 -19.48
N GLU A 136 9.17 12.53 -20.12
CA GLU A 136 8.30 11.35 -20.23
C GLU A 136 8.10 10.67 -18.88
N ALA A 137 9.15 10.54 -18.08
CA ALA A 137 9.08 10.02 -16.72
C ALA A 137 8.13 10.86 -15.85
N GLU A 138 8.22 12.19 -15.90
CA GLU A 138 7.32 13.10 -15.16
C GLU A 138 5.85 12.92 -15.58
N ARG A 139 5.58 12.71 -16.87
CA ARG A 139 4.25 12.37 -17.39
C ARG A 139 3.73 11.05 -16.80
N LEU A 140 4.52 9.97 -16.93
CA LEU A 140 4.18 8.64 -16.42
C LEU A 140 3.93 8.65 -14.91
N ILE A 141 4.76 9.36 -14.14
CA ILE A 141 4.59 9.51 -12.69
C ILE A 141 3.28 10.21 -12.35
N SER A 142 2.94 11.29 -13.07
CA SER A 142 1.69 12.03 -12.85
C SER A 142 0.47 11.13 -13.13
N GLU A 143 0.49 10.39 -14.23
CA GLU A 143 -0.59 9.47 -14.60
C GLU A 143 -0.71 8.28 -13.64
N PHE A 144 0.41 7.76 -13.15
CA PHE A 144 0.45 6.77 -12.07
C PHE A 144 -0.23 7.32 -10.81
N GLN A 145 0.18 8.49 -10.31
CA GLN A 145 -0.40 9.11 -9.12
C GLN A 145 -1.91 9.38 -9.28
N ALA A 146 -2.33 9.84 -10.46
CA ALA A 146 -3.75 10.06 -10.77
C ALA A 146 -4.56 8.76 -10.77
N SER A 147 -4.00 7.68 -11.33
CA SER A 147 -4.64 6.36 -11.37
C SER A 147 -4.75 5.74 -9.98
N VAL A 148 -3.70 5.85 -9.15
CA VAL A 148 -3.71 5.42 -7.74
C VAL A 148 -4.74 6.19 -6.92
N LYS A 149 -4.82 7.52 -7.10
CA LYS A 149 -5.84 8.34 -6.43
C LYS A 149 -7.26 7.94 -6.83
N SER A 150 -7.47 7.62 -8.11
CA SER A 150 -8.76 7.13 -8.59
C SER A 150 -9.08 5.74 -8.03
N ALA A 151 -8.07 4.89 -7.87
CA ALA A 151 -8.24 3.56 -7.29
C ALA A 151 -8.65 3.63 -5.81
N ASP A 152 -8.23 4.68 -5.07
CA ASP A 152 -8.72 4.91 -3.69
C ASP A 152 -10.22 5.23 -3.67
N ILE A 153 -10.73 5.93 -4.68
CA ILE A 153 -12.17 6.21 -4.81
C ILE A 153 -12.94 4.93 -5.14
N THR A 154 -12.45 4.10 -6.07
CA THR A 154 -13.13 2.84 -6.41
C THR A 154 -13.06 1.83 -5.26
N ALA A 155 -11.95 1.79 -4.51
CA ALA A 155 -11.81 0.97 -3.30
C ALA A 155 -12.82 1.38 -2.20
N ARG A 156 -13.07 2.68 -2.01
CA ARG A 156 -14.13 3.16 -1.08
C ARG A 156 -15.51 2.65 -1.49
N ASN A 157 -15.77 2.61 -2.80
CA ASN A 157 -17.03 2.14 -3.37
C ASN A 157 -17.06 0.60 -3.50
N LYS A 158 -15.97 -0.09 -3.18
CA LYS A 158 -15.79 -1.55 -3.35
C LYS A 158 -16.07 -2.03 -4.78
N ASP A 159 -15.77 -1.17 -5.76
CA ASP A 159 -15.94 -1.47 -7.18
C ASP A 159 -14.70 -2.22 -7.68
N VAL A 160 -14.79 -3.55 -7.68
CA VAL A 160 -13.70 -4.47 -8.03
C VAL A 160 -13.27 -4.27 -9.49
N ASP A 161 -14.22 -4.19 -10.41
CA ASP A 161 -13.93 -4.09 -11.85
C ASP A 161 -13.24 -2.76 -12.17
N ALA A 162 -13.79 -1.65 -11.66
CA ALA A 162 -13.18 -0.33 -11.86
C ALA A 162 -11.80 -0.23 -11.18
N PHE A 163 -11.64 -0.84 -10.00
CA PHE A 163 -10.34 -0.93 -9.33
C PHE A 163 -9.30 -1.67 -10.19
N LEU A 164 -9.66 -2.80 -10.80
CA LEU A 164 -8.73 -3.59 -11.61
C LEU A 164 -8.31 -2.88 -12.90
N VAL A 165 -9.20 -2.09 -13.52
CA VAL A 165 -8.86 -1.24 -14.67
C VAL A 165 -7.81 -0.19 -14.26
N LEU A 166 -7.97 0.44 -13.10
CA LEU A 166 -7.03 1.44 -12.59
C LEU A 166 -5.70 0.82 -12.15
N TYR A 167 -5.73 -0.40 -11.60
CA TYR A 167 -4.53 -1.19 -11.37
C TYR A 167 -3.76 -1.41 -12.67
N GLN A 168 -4.38 -1.93 -13.73
CA GLN A 168 -3.70 -2.19 -15.00
C GLN A 168 -3.03 -0.92 -15.55
N LYS A 169 -3.75 0.21 -15.51
CA LYS A 169 -3.22 1.49 -15.96
C LYS A 169 -2.02 1.95 -15.12
N SER A 170 -2.14 1.90 -13.80
CA SER A 170 -1.04 2.32 -12.90
C SER A 170 0.17 1.39 -12.97
N ALA A 171 -0.04 0.08 -13.14
CA ALA A 171 1.02 -0.91 -13.33
C ALA A 171 1.77 -0.67 -14.66
N ALA A 172 1.04 -0.44 -15.76
CA ALA A 172 1.65 -0.12 -17.05
C ALA A 172 2.52 1.15 -16.97
N ASN A 173 2.05 2.20 -16.30
CA ASN A 173 2.85 3.41 -16.10
C ASN A 173 4.14 3.18 -15.29
N LEU A 174 4.10 2.27 -14.31
CA LEU A 174 5.31 1.87 -13.57
C LEU A 174 6.25 1.07 -14.46
N ASP A 175 5.75 0.10 -15.23
CA ASP A 175 6.55 -0.70 -16.16
C ASP A 175 7.22 0.20 -17.22
N ASP A 176 6.47 1.12 -17.83
CA ASP A 176 6.98 2.09 -18.79
C ASP A 176 8.06 2.99 -18.16
N PHE A 177 7.85 3.45 -16.92
CA PHE A 177 8.83 4.25 -16.20
C PHE A 177 10.13 3.45 -15.96
N PHE A 178 10.03 2.20 -15.54
CA PHE A 178 11.21 1.34 -15.38
C PHE A 178 11.86 1.00 -16.72
N GLY A 179 11.11 0.93 -17.81
CA GLY A 179 11.62 0.80 -19.17
C GLY A 179 12.53 1.98 -19.57
N LEU A 180 12.19 3.21 -19.15
CA LEU A 180 13.04 4.40 -19.40
C LEU A 180 14.42 4.31 -18.73
N LEU A 181 14.57 3.49 -17.69
CA LEU A 181 15.82 3.28 -16.96
C LEU A 181 16.73 2.22 -17.60
N GLN A 182 16.20 1.38 -18.50
CA GLN A 182 16.93 0.26 -19.09
C GLN A 182 17.81 0.65 -20.28
N ASP A 183 17.77 1.91 -20.71
CA ASP A 183 18.57 2.43 -21.81
C ASP A 183 20.00 2.73 -21.31
N VAL A 184 20.72 1.66 -20.95
CA VAL A 184 22.17 1.66 -20.74
C VAL A 184 22.79 1.47 -22.12
N PRO A 185 23.59 2.44 -22.62
CA PRO A 185 24.35 2.22 -23.84
C PRO A 185 25.22 0.97 -23.67
N ASP A 186 25.04 -0.02 -24.55
CA ASP A 186 26.00 -1.11 -24.75
C ASP A 186 27.28 -0.52 -25.39
N GLU A 187 27.98 0.38 -24.70
CA GLU A 187 29.31 0.82 -25.12
C GLU A 187 30.33 -0.22 -24.62
N ILE A 188 30.52 -1.25 -25.45
CA ILE A 188 31.73 -2.09 -25.52
C ILE A 188 32.76 -1.47 -26.47
#